data_AF-A0A1F8JI42-F1
#
_entry.id   AF-A0A1F8JI42-F1
#
_cell.length_a   1.000
_cell.length_b   1.000
_cell.length_c   1.000
_cell.angle_alpha   90.00
_cell.angle_beta   90.00
_cell.angle_gamma   90.00
#
_symmetry.space_group_name_H-M   'P 1'
#
loop_
_entity.id
_entity.type
_entity.pdbx_description
1 polymer ?
#
loop_
_entity_poly.entity_id
_entity_poly.type
_entity_poly.pdbx_seq_one_letter_code
_entity_poly.pdbx_strand_id
1 'polypeptide(L)'
;MHAIASVVHSFVNAAAGVPWNVEAQEIRNFHSLAYWTQMLENRHFVRISKESHVLPGDPTENAMALFVKEPQDIGELRTAISYRKDCTRTKDSTRATWIEWGNVRYAKQYAEFIQKHHSYAFDFVGHLTQHWLFFLHYLRESRKDKIPLKQILLSDNFAMNLFILIAATFQGLSGLLFSLPARLIARLQDGPRWRSDTNLTELEKFDARVEDEYSKYIDHTPFYMFDYLGKISEVWSIVFRSKESLSRRVINVVQALISSLGLVIKAAISAPIRAIYTSEANLEPDTIKVLIFDPADELDNAVIRRWEKEKDPVYHAHHKIEVVHSTPDHFKLVSIPRYRPFTTICGYLSETFNLEVLEIGSQTEISADVILHPAEATASFPDARLVYELPKLQDEQNRRFATYHFKVPALKALFQSHAVIEYIHE
;
A
#
# COMPACT_ATOMS: atom_id res chain seq x y z
N MET A 1 23.27 -39.42 4.26
CA MET A 1 23.30 -38.08 4.87
C MET A 1 23.32 -38.15 6.39
N HIS A 2 22.39 -38.86 7.05
CA HIS A 2 22.36 -39.05 8.52
C HIS A 2 23.70 -39.47 9.16
N ALA A 3 24.36 -40.49 8.61
CA ALA A 3 25.64 -40.97 9.13
C ALA A 3 26.74 -39.90 9.04
N ILE A 4 26.75 -39.11 7.96
CA ILE A 4 27.72 -38.02 7.77
C ILE A 4 27.45 -36.89 8.77
N ALA A 5 26.19 -36.46 8.93
CA ALA A 5 25.82 -35.44 9.91
C ALA A 5 26.18 -35.88 11.35
N SER A 6 25.96 -37.15 11.70
CA SER A 6 26.34 -37.69 13.00
C SER A 6 27.86 -37.70 13.21
N VAL A 7 28.64 -38.11 12.20
CA VAL A 7 30.11 -38.09 12.26
C VAL A 7 30.63 -36.65 12.41
N VAL A 8 30.13 -35.71 11.61
CA VAL A 8 30.51 -34.29 11.69
C VAL A 8 30.19 -33.73 13.08
N HIS A 9 29.00 -34.02 13.61
CA HIS A 9 28.61 -33.60 14.97
C HIS A 9 29.57 -34.18 16.02
N SER A 10 29.94 -35.46 15.92
CA SER A 10 30.93 -36.06 16.83
C SER A 10 32.30 -35.39 16.77
N PHE A 11 32.78 -35.02 15.58
CA PHE A 11 34.02 -34.27 15.45
C PHE A 11 33.93 -32.89 16.11
N VAL A 12 32.81 -32.19 15.95
CA VAL A 12 32.59 -30.88 16.59
C VAL A 12 32.56 -31.02 18.11
N ASN A 13 31.81 -31.97 18.66
CA ASN A 13 31.74 -32.21 20.11
C ASN A 13 33.10 -32.62 20.69
N ALA A 14 33.85 -33.47 20.00
CA ALA A 14 35.22 -33.82 20.40
C ALA A 14 36.14 -32.59 20.40
N ALA A 15 36.06 -31.73 19.38
CA ALA A 15 36.84 -30.49 19.31
C ALA A 15 36.44 -29.47 20.39
N ALA A 16 35.16 -29.45 20.79
CA ALA A 16 34.65 -28.63 21.89
C ALA A 16 34.94 -29.21 23.29
N GLY A 17 35.58 -30.38 23.37
CA GLY A 17 35.95 -31.03 24.63
C GLY A 17 34.78 -31.72 25.34
N VAL A 18 33.70 -32.06 24.63
CA VAL A 18 32.57 -32.82 25.19
C VAL A 18 33.04 -34.25 25.53
N PRO A 19 32.92 -34.70 26.79
CA PRO A 19 33.32 -36.05 27.18
C PRO A 19 32.53 -37.16 26.44
N TRP A 20 33.21 -38.25 26.10
CA TRP A 20 32.60 -39.37 25.36
C TRP A 20 31.36 -39.96 26.03
N ASN A 21 31.31 -40.02 27.36
CA ASN A 21 30.16 -40.56 28.09
C ASN A 21 28.91 -39.68 27.96
N VAL A 22 29.06 -38.38 27.68
CA VAL A 22 27.94 -37.46 27.39
C VAL A 22 27.53 -37.58 25.92
N GLU A 23 28.52 -37.53 25.03
CA GLU A 23 28.39 -37.70 23.58
C GLU A 23 27.64 -39.00 23.21
N ALA A 24 28.04 -40.13 23.81
CA ALA A 24 27.45 -41.44 23.52
C ALA A 24 26.00 -41.59 24.00
N GLN A 25 25.51 -40.67 24.84
CA GLN A 25 24.13 -40.62 25.31
C GLN A 25 23.25 -39.67 24.48
N GLU A 26 23.84 -38.91 23.55
CA GLU A 26 23.11 -37.95 22.74
C GLU A 26 22.19 -38.67 21.73
N ILE A 27 20.89 -38.38 21.79
CA ILE A 27 19.93 -38.88 20.81
C ILE A 27 20.00 -37.99 19.57
N ARG A 28 20.49 -38.55 18.46
CA ARG A 28 20.64 -37.84 17.19
C ARG A 28 19.63 -38.30 16.19
N ASN A 29 18.77 -37.38 15.77
CA ASN A 29 17.76 -37.65 14.78
C ASN A 29 17.80 -36.63 13.63
N PHE A 30 18.90 -36.59 12.87
CA PHE A 30 19.11 -35.59 11.81
C PHE A 30 18.21 -35.82 10.60
N HIS A 31 16.99 -35.30 10.60
CA HIS A 31 16.13 -35.31 9.43
C HIS A 31 16.10 -33.96 8.71
N SER A 32 15.61 -33.97 7.46
CA SER A 32 15.37 -32.73 6.73
C SER A 32 14.32 -31.87 7.45
N LEU A 33 14.37 -30.56 7.24
CA LEU A 33 13.34 -29.66 7.75
C LEU A 33 11.95 -30.04 7.25
N ALA A 34 11.83 -30.53 6.01
CA ALA A 34 10.57 -31.00 5.45
C ALA A 34 9.99 -32.17 6.26
N TYR A 35 10.82 -33.13 6.67
CA TYR A 35 10.37 -34.23 7.54
C TYR A 35 9.87 -33.71 8.89
N TRP A 36 10.61 -32.80 9.53
CA TRP A 36 10.19 -32.25 10.82
C TRP A 36 8.93 -31.41 10.73
N THR A 37 8.81 -30.62 9.66
CA THR A 37 7.61 -29.84 9.35
C THR A 37 6.41 -30.75 9.21
N GLN A 38 6.50 -31.78 8.35
CA GLN A 38 5.42 -32.74 8.15
C GLN A 38 5.08 -33.51 9.44
N MET A 39 6.09 -33.89 10.24
CA MET A 39 5.88 -34.60 11.50
C MET A 39 5.10 -33.75 12.51
N LEU A 40 5.43 -32.46 12.61
CA LEU A 40 4.77 -31.51 13.49
C LEU A 40 3.38 -31.15 12.98
N GLU A 41 3.21 -30.94 11.69
CA GLU A 41 1.90 -30.71 11.04
C GLU A 41 0.94 -31.89 11.27
N ASN A 42 1.43 -33.14 11.13
CA ASN A 42 0.66 -34.34 11.46
C ASN A 42 0.27 -34.45 12.94
N ARG A 43 0.83 -33.60 13.81
CA ARG A 43 0.53 -33.51 15.24
C ARG A 43 -0.15 -32.20 15.61
N HIS A 44 -0.80 -31.55 14.66
CA HIS A 44 -1.53 -30.30 14.88
C HIS A 44 -0.62 -29.18 15.37
N PHE A 45 0.58 -29.05 14.79
CA PHE A 45 1.41 -27.87 14.92
C PHE A 45 1.48 -27.15 13.58
N VAL A 46 1.30 -25.84 13.62
CA VAL A 46 1.38 -24.98 12.43
C VAL A 46 2.70 -24.25 12.47
N ARG A 47 3.42 -24.28 11.36
CA ARG A 47 4.63 -23.49 11.18
C ARG A 47 4.26 -22.02 11.06
N ILE A 48 4.79 -21.18 11.94
CA ILE A 48 4.48 -19.73 11.93
C ILE A 48 5.51 -18.90 11.18
N SER A 49 6.73 -19.41 10.99
CA SER A 49 7.76 -18.73 10.22
C SER A 49 7.79 -19.26 8.79
N LYS A 50 7.57 -18.39 7.79
CA LYS A 50 7.69 -18.76 6.37
C LYS A 50 9.12 -19.18 6.03
N GLU A 51 10.08 -18.50 6.63
CA GLU A 51 11.50 -18.79 6.50
C GLU A 51 12.03 -19.57 7.71
N SER A 52 13.16 -20.24 7.49
CA SER A 52 13.93 -20.81 8.58
C SER A 52 15.06 -19.86 8.91
N HIS A 53 15.28 -19.61 10.20
CA HIS A 53 16.40 -18.79 10.62
C HIS A 53 17.68 -19.63 10.54
N VAL A 54 18.52 -19.31 9.57
CA VAL A 54 19.88 -19.87 9.47
C VAL A 54 20.86 -18.84 10.01
N LEU A 55 21.82 -19.29 10.80
CA LEU A 55 22.87 -18.40 11.31
C LEU A 55 23.77 -17.96 10.15
N PRO A 56 23.95 -16.65 9.87
CA PRO A 56 24.79 -16.20 8.78
C PRO A 56 26.24 -16.70 8.93
N GLY A 57 26.76 -17.33 7.89
CA GLY A 57 28.12 -17.89 7.88
C GLY A 57 28.26 -19.25 8.57
N ASP A 58 27.17 -19.88 9.01
CA ASP A 58 27.18 -21.28 9.45
C ASP A 58 27.26 -22.22 8.23
N PRO A 59 28.38 -22.93 8.02
CA PRO A 59 28.56 -23.82 6.88
C PRO A 59 27.67 -25.07 6.93
N THR A 60 26.99 -25.32 8.04
CA THR A 60 26.05 -26.44 8.20
C THR A 60 24.61 -26.08 7.82
N GLU A 61 24.33 -24.79 7.57
CA GLU A 61 23.00 -24.26 7.26
C GLU A 61 21.92 -24.70 8.27
N ASN A 62 22.29 -24.80 9.56
CA ASN A 62 21.35 -25.16 10.61
C ASN A 62 20.19 -24.16 10.65
N ALA A 63 18.99 -24.68 10.44
CA ALA A 63 17.77 -23.91 10.34
C ALA A 63 16.93 -24.06 11.61
N MET A 64 16.60 -22.93 12.25
CA MET A 64 15.55 -22.86 13.26
C MET A 64 14.20 -22.53 12.60
N ALA A 65 13.18 -23.34 12.89
CA ALA A 65 11.81 -23.08 12.48
C ALA A 65 10.91 -23.00 13.72
N LEU A 66 9.93 -22.10 13.68
CA LEU A 66 9.01 -21.90 14.79
C LEU A 66 7.66 -22.54 14.48
N PHE A 67 7.15 -23.28 15.46
CA PHE A 67 5.86 -23.95 15.40
C PHE A 67 5.03 -23.55 16.61
N VAL A 68 3.73 -23.40 16.40
CA VAL A 68 2.75 -23.25 17.47
C VAL A 68 1.75 -24.38 17.37
N LYS A 69 1.12 -24.74 18.49
CA LYS A 69 -0.04 -25.63 18.46
C LYS A 69 -1.10 -25.00 17.55
N GLU A 70 -1.72 -25.83 16.71
CA GLU A 70 -2.78 -25.43 15.80
C GLU A 70 -3.92 -24.76 16.59
N PRO A 71 -4.22 -23.48 16.31
CA PRO A 71 -5.24 -22.75 17.05
C PRO A 71 -6.62 -23.41 16.94
N GLN A 72 -7.23 -23.65 18.09
CA GLN A 72 -8.58 -24.22 18.20
C GLN A 72 -9.66 -23.17 18.48
N ASP A 73 -9.27 -21.99 18.96
CA ASP A 73 -10.17 -20.88 19.28
C ASP A 73 -9.54 -19.53 18.93
N ILE A 74 -10.32 -18.46 19.04
CA ILE A 74 -9.85 -17.09 18.77
C ILE A 74 -8.68 -16.65 19.65
N GLY A 75 -8.61 -17.11 20.91
CA GLY A 75 -7.54 -16.74 21.84
C GLY A 75 -6.21 -17.36 21.44
N GLU A 76 -6.22 -18.66 21.13
CA GLU A 76 -5.07 -19.36 20.56
C GLU A 76 -4.67 -18.76 19.21
N LEU A 77 -5.64 -18.37 18.36
CA LEU A 77 -5.37 -17.81 17.04
C LEU A 77 -4.72 -16.42 17.13
N ARG A 78 -5.22 -15.54 18.00
CA ARG A 78 -4.60 -14.24 18.29
C ARG A 78 -3.17 -14.40 18.82
N THR A 79 -2.96 -15.39 19.68
CA THR A 79 -1.63 -15.71 20.20
C THR A 79 -0.71 -16.12 19.06
N ALA A 80 -1.15 -17.01 18.16
CA ALA A 80 -0.38 -17.40 16.97
C ALA A 80 -0.08 -16.21 16.05
N ILE A 81 -1.06 -15.34 15.79
CA ILE A 81 -0.93 -14.10 15.02
C ILE A 81 0.15 -13.18 15.61
N SER A 82 0.22 -13.05 16.95
CA SER A 82 1.19 -12.18 17.61
C SER A 82 2.65 -12.57 17.40
N TYR A 83 2.92 -13.84 17.10
CA TYR A 83 4.26 -14.33 16.79
C TYR A 83 4.65 -14.16 15.31
N ARG A 84 3.72 -13.70 14.47
CA ARG A 84 3.91 -13.55 13.03
C ARG A 84 4.17 -12.09 12.65
N LYS A 85 5.39 -11.82 12.18
CA LYS A 85 5.78 -10.48 11.70
C LYS A 85 4.92 -10.03 10.51
N ASP A 86 4.47 -10.95 9.65
CA ASP A 86 3.63 -10.66 8.48
C ASP A 86 2.15 -10.42 8.81
N CYS A 87 1.74 -10.64 10.07
CA CYS A 87 0.35 -10.43 10.50
C CYS A 87 0.16 -9.14 11.30
N THR A 88 1.25 -8.53 11.80
CA THR A 88 1.20 -7.40 12.72
C THR A 88 1.63 -6.12 12.02
N ARG A 89 0.75 -5.11 12.05
CA ARG A 89 1.03 -3.76 11.56
C ARG A 89 0.96 -2.79 12.73
N THR A 90 1.88 -1.83 12.81
CA THR A 90 1.86 -0.86 13.92
C THR A 90 0.85 0.26 13.62
N LYS A 91 0.21 0.83 14.66
CA LYS A 91 -0.73 1.95 14.49
C LYS A 91 -0.14 3.14 13.73
N ASP A 92 1.15 3.40 13.88
CA ASP A 92 1.84 4.46 13.15
C ASP A 92 1.93 4.15 11.65
N SER A 93 2.08 2.87 11.29
CA SER A 93 2.06 2.41 9.90
C SER A 93 0.70 2.57 9.23
N THR A 94 -0.41 2.32 9.96
CA THR A 94 -1.76 2.57 9.44
C THR A 94 -2.05 4.05 9.24
N ARG A 95 -1.46 4.96 10.01
CA ARG A 95 -1.61 6.41 9.79
C ARG A 95 -0.68 6.95 8.72
N ALA A 96 0.47 6.31 8.56
CA ALA A 96 1.42 6.67 7.53
C ALA A 96 0.80 6.59 6.12
N THR A 97 -0.09 5.64 5.90
CA THR A 97 -0.81 5.49 4.61
C THR A 97 -1.64 6.71 4.25
N TRP A 98 -2.02 7.59 5.20
CA TRP A 98 -2.73 8.85 4.86
C TRP A 98 -1.93 9.75 3.92
N ILE A 99 -0.61 9.74 4.04
CA ILE A 99 0.29 10.56 3.21
C ILE A 99 0.46 9.89 1.84
N GLU A 100 0.63 8.56 1.83
CA GLU A 100 0.69 7.74 0.62
C GLU A 100 -0.58 7.90 -0.21
N TRP A 101 -1.75 7.70 0.38
CA TRP A 101 -3.04 7.91 -0.28
C TRP A 101 -3.29 9.38 -0.63
N GLY A 102 -2.73 10.33 0.14
CA GLY A 102 -2.69 11.74 -0.25
C GLY A 102 -1.99 11.96 -1.60
N ASN A 103 -0.86 11.29 -1.82
CA ASN A 103 -0.14 11.32 -3.09
C ASN A 103 -0.91 10.62 -4.23
N VAL A 104 -1.58 9.50 -3.94
CA VAL A 104 -2.47 8.85 -4.91
C VAL A 104 -3.64 9.77 -5.31
N ARG A 105 -4.32 10.39 -4.34
CA ARG A 105 -5.41 11.36 -4.61
C ARG A 105 -4.94 12.52 -5.47
N TYR A 106 -3.76 13.07 -5.17
CA TYR A 106 -3.16 14.12 -5.99
C TYR A 106 -2.94 13.70 -7.43
N ALA A 107 -2.33 12.54 -7.66
CA ALA A 107 -2.08 12.03 -9.00
C ALA A 107 -3.40 11.79 -9.75
N LYS A 108 -4.43 11.23 -9.09
CA LYS A 108 -5.76 11.04 -9.66
C LYS A 108 -6.43 12.36 -10.03
N GLN A 109 -6.45 13.32 -9.10
CA GLN A 109 -7.07 14.63 -9.36
C GLN A 109 -6.31 15.39 -10.45
N TYR A 110 -4.99 15.26 -10.53
CA TYR A 110 -4.20 15.79 -11.63
C TYR A 110 -4.57 15.13 -12.95
N ALA A 111 -4.56 13.80 -13.00
CA ALA A 111 -4.91 13.02 -14.19
C ALA A 111 -6.33 13.33 -14.69
N GLU A 112 -7.33 13.37 -13.79
CA GLU A 112 -8.72 13.75 -14.08
C GLU A 112 -8.81 15.16 -14.66
N PHE A 113 -8.11 16.12 -14.05
CA PHE A 113 -8.15 17.52 -14.45
C PHE A 113 -7.54 17.73 -15.84
N ILE A 114 -6.36 17.17 -16.09
CA ILE A 114 -5.64 17.43 -17.35
C ILE A 114 -6.24 16.71 -18.57
N GLN A 115 -7.24 15.83 -18.38
CA GLN A 115 -8.02 15.29 -19.50
C GLN A 115 -8.81 16.39 -20.22
N LYS A 116 -9.22 17.43 -19.51
CA LYS A 116 -10.11 18.48 -20.01
C LYS A 116 -9.49 19.87 -19.97
N HIS A 117 -8.45 20.06 -19.17
CA HIS A 117 -7.87 21.36 -18.90
C HIS A 117 -6.36 21.34 -19.12
N HIS A 118 -5.81 22.48 -19.49
CA HIS A 118 -4.36 22.61 -19.57
C HIS A 118 -3.71 22.41 -18.20
N SER A 119 -2.58 21.68 -18.16
CA SER A 119 -1.83 21.40 -16.92
C SER A 119 -1.45 22.65 -16.15
N TYR A 120 -1.18 23.76 -16.85
CA TYR A 120 -0.85 25.03 -16.22
C TYR A 120 -2.02 25.61 -15.41
N ALA A 121 -3.27 25.21 -15.64
CA ALA A 121 -4.43 25.68 -14.86
C ALA A 121 -4.62 24.94 -13.53
N PHE A 122 -3.83 23.89 -13.29
CA PHE A 122 -3.96 23.03 -12.11
C PHE A 122 -3.56 23.73 -10.79
N ASP A 123 -4.25 23.42 -9.69
CA ASP A 123 -4.01 24.05 -8.39
C ASP A 123 -2.86 23.39 -7.60
N PHE A 124 -1.64 23.49 -8.13
CA PHE A 124 -0.45 22.93 -7.48
C PHE A 124 -0.26 23.39 -6.03
N VAL A 125 -0.64 24.62 -5.69
CA VAL A 125 -0.44 25.18 -4.34
C VAL A 125 -1.46 24.60 -3.36
N GLY A 126 -2.73 24.51 -3.75
CA GLY A 126 -3.76 23.87 -2.93
C GLY A 126 -3.40 22.42 -2.63
N HIS A 127 -2.99 21.68 -3.65
CA HIS A 127 -2.59 20.27 -3.51
C HIS A 127 -1.34 20.06 -2.67
N LEU A 128 -0.33 20.94 -2.82
CA LEU A 128 0.84 20.95 -1.95
C LEU A 128 0.44 21.20 -0.49
N THR A 129 -0.47 22.16 -0.26
CA THR A 129 -0.98 22.48 1.07
C THR A 129 -1.66 21.26 1.69
N GLN A 130 -2.45 20.51 0.93
CA GLN A 130 -3.10 19.29 1.42
C GLN A 130 -2.10 18.19 1.81
N HIS A 131 -1.02 18.00 1.05
CA HIS A 131 0.04 17.05 1.44
C HIS A 131 0.68 17.39 2.78
N TRP A 132 1.01 18.65 2.99
CA TRP A 132 1.54 19.12 4.27
C TRP A 132 0.52 18.93 5.39
N LEU A 133 -0.78 19.16 5.12
CA LEU A 133 -1.83 18.89 6.10
C LEU A 133 -1.94 17.40 6.45
N PHE A 134 -1.88 16.48 5.47
CA PHE A 134 -1.84 15.03 5.75
C PHE A 134 -0.68 14.67 6.68
N PHE A 135 0.51 15.20 6.41
CA PHE A 135 1.69 14.97 7.23
C PHE A 135 1.54 15.52 8.66
N LEU A 136 0.97 16.73 8.80
CA LEU A 136 0.69 17.33 10.11
C LEU A 136 -0.39 16.55 10.88
N HIS A 137 -1.42 16.04 10.20
CA HIS A 137 -2.43 15.19 10.81
C HIS A 137 -1.84 13.86 11.29
N TYR A 138 -1.02 13.20 10.47
CA TYR A 138 -0.26 12.02 10.86
C TYR A 138 0.54 12.27 12.16
N LEU A 139 1.36 13.32 12.20
CA LEU A 139 2.14 13.66 13.39
C LEU A 139 1.24 13.96 14.60
N ARG A 140 0.18 14.75 14.42
CA ARG A 140 -0.74 15.13 15.50
C ARG A 140 -1.43 13.91 16.10
N GLU A 141 -1.92 12.99 15.27
CA GLU A 141 -2.64 11.80 15.72
C GLU A 141 -1.69 10.78 16.36
N SER A 142 -0.50 10.54 15.79
CA SER A 142 0.52 9.71 16.45
C SER A 142 0.93 10.23 17.82
N ARG A 143 0.94 11.56 18.02
CA ARG A 143 1.19 12.18 19.33
C ARG A 143 0.01 12.06 20.30
N LYS A 144 -1.24 12.08 19.82
CA LYS A 144 -2.42 11.84 20.68
C LYS A 144 -2.42 10.45 21.30
N ASP A 145 -1.91 9.47 20.56
CA ASP A 145 -1.73 8.08 21.04
C ASP A 145 -0.52 7.89 21.95
N LYS A 146 0.13 9.00 22.37
CA LYS A 146 1.30 9.00 23.25
C LYS A 146 2.50 8.23 22.68
N ILE A 147 2.57 8.06 21.36
CA ILE A 147 3.74 7.48 20.71
C ILE A 147 4.93 8.45 20.90
N PRO A 148 6.07 8.00 21.45
CA PRO A 148 7.25 8.84 21.62
C PRO A 148 7.76 9.37 20.27
N LEU A 149 8.13 10.66 20.22
CA LEU A 149 8.60 11.28 18.97
C LEU A 149 9.81 10.54 18.38
N LYS A 150 10.73 10.05 19.23
CA LYS A 150 11.87 9.24 18.80
C LYS A 150 11.44 7.97 18.07
N GLN A 151 10.35 7.33 18.50
CA GLN A 151 9.82 6.13 17.85
C GLN A 151 9.18 6.46 16.50
N ILE A 152 8.46 7.58 16.41
CA ILE A 152 7.89 8.08 15.14
C ILE A 152 9.03 8.34 14.14
N LEU A 153 10.01 9.17 14.52
CA LEU A 153 11.10 9.61 13.65
C LEU A 153 12.03 8.48 13.18
N LEU A 154 12.16 7.41 13.97
CA LEU A 154 12.98 6.25 13.66
C LEU A 154 12.17 5.08 13.07
N SER A 155 10.89 5.28 12.78
CA SER A 155 10.08 4.25 12.12
C SER A 155 10.37 4.19 10.62
N ASP A 156 10.30 3.00 10.04
CA ASP A 156 10.47 2.80 8.59
C ASP A 156 9.42 3.59 7.80
N ASN A 157 8.21 3.71 8.35
CA ASN A 157 7.12 4.47 7.74
C ASN A 157 7.41 5.98 7.69
N PHE A 158 8.08 6.54 8.71
CA PHE A 158 8.40 7.97 8.71
C PHE A 158 9.39 8.33 7.60
N ALA A 159 10.40 7.50 7.38
CA ALA A 159 11.37 7.72 6.30
C ALA A 159 10.68 7.72 4.93
N MET A 160 9.83 6.73 4.65
CA MET A 160 9.01 6.68 3.44
C MET A 160 8.09 7.91 3.31
N ASN A 161 7.37 8.26 4.36
CA ASN A 161 6.44 9.39 4.35
C ASN A 161 7.13 10.74 4.15
N LEU A 162 8.25 10.95 4.83
CA LEU A 162 9.05 12.16 4.65
C LEU A 162 9.56 12.24 3.22
N PHE A 163 9.96 11.10 2.66
CA PHE A 163 10.34 11.01 1.27
C PHE A 163 9.20 11.37 0.33
N ILE A 164 8.01 10.74 0.48
CA ILE A 164 6.82 11.03 -0.33
C ILE A 164 6.49 12.52 -0.23
N LEU A 165 6.53 13.10 0.97
CA LEU A 165 6.29 14.52 1.20
C LEU A 165 7.30 15.41 0.44
N ILE A 166 8.59 15.10 0.52
CA ILE A 166 9.65 15.85 -0.18
C ILE A 166 9.47 15.73 -1.70
N ALA A 167 9.20 14.53 -2.20
CA ALA A 167 8.99 14.27 -3.62
C ALA A 167 7.75 15.02 -4.14
N ALA A 168 6.62 14.93 -3.44
CA ALA A 168 5.39 15.66 -3.76
C ALA A 168 5.60 17.18 -3.69
N THR A 169 6.38 17.66 -2.71
CA THR A 169 6.75 19.08 -2.61
C THR A 169 7.56 19.53 -3.81
N PHE A 170 8.58 18.78 -4.19
CA PHE A 170 9.40 19.10 -5.35
C PHE A 170 8.58 19.07 -6.65
N GLN A 171 7.71 18.06 -6.82
CA GLN A 171 6.82 17.94 -7.97
C GLN A 171 5.84 19.10 -8.05
N GLY A 172 5.18 19.46 -6.94
CA GLY A 172 4.24 20.58 -6.88
C GLY A 172 4.91 21.92 -7.17
N LEU A 173 6.10 22.17 -6.59
CA LEU A 173 6.87 23.40 -6.84
C LEU A 173 7.34 23.49 -8.29
N SER A 174 7.82 22.38 -8.86
CA SER A 174 8.24 22.31 -10.25
C SER A 174 7.07 22.53 -11.20
N GLY A 175 5.93 21.87 -10.95
CA GLY A 175 4.69 22.09 -11.70
C GLY A 175 4.23 23.55 -11.65
N LEU A 176 4.28 24.18 -10.46
CA LEU A 176 4.00 25.59 -10.31
C LEU A 176 4.97 26.45 -11.14
N LEU A 177 6.28 26.29 -10.97
CA LEU A 177 7.30 27.09 -11.65
C LEU A 177 7.19 26.97 -13.17
N PHE A 178 7.03 25.76 -13.69
CA PHE A 178 6.88 25.52 -15.13
C PHE A 178 5.54 26.02 -15.67
N SER A 179 4.50 26.06 -14.84
CA SER A 179 3.21 26.63 -15.24
C SER A 179 3.22 28.17 -15.33
N LEU A 180 4.11 28.88 -14.63
CA LEU A 180 4.06 30.35 -14.53
C LEU A 180 4.15 31.07 -15.88
N PRO A 181 5.11 30.76 -16.78
CA PRO A 181 5.17 31.41 -18.08
C PRO A 181 3.93 31.12 -18.93
N ALA A 182 3.47 29.86 -18.94
CA ALA A 182 2.28 29.45 -19.69
C ALA A 182 1.01 30.15 -19.17
N ARG A 183 0.87 30.28 -17.84
CA ARG A 183 -0.21 31.05 -17.20
C ARG A 183 -0.20 32.51 -17.62
N LEU A 184 0.97 33.14 -17.68
CA LEU A 184 1.09 34.55 -18.06
C LEU A 184 0.67 34.74 -19.53
N ILE A 185 1.15 33.90 -20.43
CA ILE A 185 0.81 33.94 -21.86
C ILE A 185 -0.70 33.70 -22.05
N ALA A 186 -1.26 32.65 -21.46
CA ALA A 186 -2.68 32.32 -21.58
C ALA A 186 -3.57 33.44 -21.00
N ARG A 187 -3.19 34.06 -19.87
CA ARG A 187 -3.90 35.22 -19.33
C ARG A 187 -3.89 36.43 -20.27
N LEU A 188 -2.78 36.67 -20.96
CA LEU A 188 -2.67 37.76 -21.92
C LEU A 188 -3.48 37.49 -23.21
N GLN A 189 -3.54 36.23 -23.65
CA GLN A 189 -4.24 35.82 -24.87
C GLN A 189 -5.75 35.65 -24.67
N ASP A 190 -6.15 34.91 -23.63
CA ASP A 190 -7.52 34.43 -23.44
C ASP A 190 -8.26 35.20 -22.34
N GLY A 191 -7.59 36.18 -21.71
CA GLY A 191 -8.18 37.02 -20.66
C GLY A 191 -8.77 36.16 -19.53
N PRO A 192 -10.01 36.41 -19.08
CA PRO A 192 -10.66 35.63 -18.03
C PRO A 192 -10.88 34.14 -18.36
N ARG A 193 -10.82 33.74 -19.64
CA ARG A 193 -11.12 32.38 -20.11
C ARG A 193 -9.92 31.44 -20.10
N TRP A 194 -8.74 31.91 -19.71
CA TRP A 194 -7.49 31.14 -19.70
C TRP A 194 -7.52 29.84 -18.88
N ARG A 195 -8.48 29.70 -17.94
CA ARG A 195 -8.70 28.46 -17.16
C ARG A 195 -9.74 27.53 -17.77
N SER A 196 -10.57 28.03 -18.67
CA SER A 196 -11.70 27.33 -19.26
C SER A 196 -11.46 26.90 -20.71
N ASP A 197 -10.31 27.23 -21.30
CA ASP A 197 -9.93 26.69 -22.61
C ASP A 197 -9.64 25.18 -22.48
N THR A 198 -10.16 24.43 -23.45
CA THR A 198 -10.10 22.96 -23.51
C THR A 198 -9.40 22.50 -24.79
N ASN A 199 -8.78 23.41 -25.55
CA ASN A 199 -8.07 23.09 -26.79
C ASN A 199 -6.68 22.51 -26.52
N LEU A 200 -6.64 21.28 -26.01
CA LEU A 200 -5.40 20.58 -25.68
C LEU A 200 -4.57 20.24 -26.94
N THR A 201 -3.26 20.42 -26.86
CA THR A 201 -2.30 19.94 -27.88
C THR A 201 -2.22 18.41 -27.91
N GLU A 202 -1.66 17.85 -28.99
CA GLU A 202 -1.44 16.39 -29.04
C GLU A 202 -0.48 15.89 -27.95
N LEU A 203 0.47 16.74 -27.52
CA LEU A 203 1.36 16.43 -26.41
C LEU A 203 0.62 16.49 -25.07
N GLU A 204 -0.23 17.48 -24.83
CA GLU A 204 -1.04 17.55 -23.60
C GLU A 204 -2.00 16.36 -23.47
N LYS A 205 -2.61 15.93 -24.58
CA LYS A 205 -3.43 14.72 -24.60
C LYS A 205 -2.62 13.46 -24.31
N PHE A 206 -1.35 13.41 -24.70
CA PHE A 206 -0.47 12.31 -24.35
C PHE A 206 -0.10 12.32 -22.88
N ASP A 207 0.33 13.47 -22.36
CA ASP A 207 0.63 13.63 -20.94
C ASP A 207 -0.58 13.26 -20.07
N ALA A 208 -1.79 13.63 -20.51
CA ALA A 208 -3.05 13.22 -19.87
C ALA A 208 -3.24 11.69 -19.85
N ARG A 209 -2.90 10.98 -20.93
CA ARG A 209 -2.97 9.50 -20.95
C ARG A 209 -1.92 8.87 -20.05
N VAL A 210 -0.69 9.40 -20.03
CA VAL A 210 0.38 8.87 -19.17
C VAL A 210 0.05 9.08 -17.70
N GLU A 211 -0.49 10.22 -17.32
CA GLU A 211 -0.88 10.48 -15.93
C GLU A 211 -2.13 9.67 -15.53
N ASP A 212 -3.08 9.40 -16.44
CA ASP A 212 -4.17 8.44 -16.21
C ASP A 212 -3.64 7.02 -15.97
N GLU A 213 -2.72 6.54 -16.81
CA GLU A 213 -2.02 5.26 -16.63
C GLU A 213 -1.27 5.21 -15.29
N TYR A 214 -0.51 6.26 -14.97
CA TYR A 214 0.20 6.38 -13.70
C TYR A 214 -0.76 6.36 -12.51
N SER A 215 -1.88 7.09 -12.57
CA SER A 215 -2.87 7.16 -11.49
C SER A 215 -3.53 5.81 -11.21
N LYS A 216 -3.78 5.01 -12.26
CA LYS A 216 -4.29 3.64 -12.15
C LYS A 216 -3.22 2.68 -11.63
N TYR A 217 -1.98 2.86 -12.06
CA TYR A 217 -0.85 2.04 -11.62
C TYR A 217 -0.62 2.14 -10.10
N ILE A 218 -0.62 3.37 -9.58
CA ILE A 218 -0.35 3.60 -8.16
C ILE A 218 -1.51 3.24 -7.22
N ASP A 219 -2.66 2.85 -7.77
CA ASP A 219 -3.79 2.32 -7.00
C ASP A 219 -3.57 0.87 -6.53
N HIS A 220 -2.55 0.19 -7.07
CA HIS A 220 -2.27 -1.22 -6.75
C HIS A 220 -0.78 -1.54 -6.66
N THR A 221 0.11 -0.63 -7.06
CA THR A 221 1.56 -0.85 -7.03
C THR A 221 2.30 0.39 -6.55
N PRO A 222 3.35 0.26 -5.72
CA PRO A 222 4.11 1.41 -5.26
C PRO A 222 4.63 2.27 -6.42
N PHE A 223 4.53 3.60 -6.28
CA PHE A 223 4.88 4.56 -7.33
C PHE A 223 6.31 4.38 -7.89
N TYR A 224 7.25 3.97 -7.04
CA TYR A 224 8.67 3.82 -7.42
C TYR A 224 8.94 2.65 -8.38
N MET A 225 7.94 1.81 -8.65
CA MET A 225 8.01 0.73 -9.64
C MET A 225 7.56 1.15 -11.04
N PHE A 226 6.99 2.35 -11.20
CA PHE A 226 6.50 2.84 -12.49
C PHE A 226 7.64 3.06 -13.50
N ASP A 227 7.42 2.71 -14.77
CA ASP A 227 8.42 2.84 -15.84
C ASP A 227 8.50 4.28 -16.38
N TYR A 228 9.06 5.18 -15.56
CA TYR A 228 9.22 6.58 -15.93
C TYR A 228 10.11 6.79 -17.17
N LEU A 229 11.16 5.98 -17.33
CA LEU A 229 12.13 6.14 -18.42
C LEU A 229 11.58 5.66 -19.76
N GLY A 230 10.80 4.57 -19.78
CA GLY A 230 10.13 4.09 -20.99
C GLY A 230 9.27 5.18 -21.65
N LYS A 231 8.57 5.98 -20.84
CA LYS A 231 7.69 7.07 -21.31
C LYS A 231 8.42 8.22 -22.00
N ILE A 232 9.72 8.44 -21.73
CA ILE A 232 10.49 9.51 -22.37
C ILE A 232 10.57 9.29 -23.89
N SER A 233 10.78 8.04 -24.32
CA SER A 233 10.86 7.71 -25.75
C SER A 233 9.54 7.99 -26.48
N GLU A 234 8.41 7.76 -25.81
CA GLU A 234 7.07 8.02 -26.33
C GLU A 234 6.77 9.52 -26.47
N VAL A 235 7.17 10.33 -25.48
CA VAL A 235 7.07 11.81 -25.54
C VAL A 235 7.68 12.35 -26.83
N TRP A 236 8.94 11.98 -27.10
CA TRP A 236 9.67 12.47 -28.28
C TRP A 236 9.07 11.95 -29.60
N SER A 237 8.62 10.69 -29.63
CA SER A 237 7.93 10.12 -30.79
C SER A 237 6.72 10.96 -31.20
N ILE A 238 5.95 11.45 -30.22
CA ILE A 238 4.74 12.25 -30.46
C ILE A 238 5.08 13.65 -30.96
N VAL A 239 6.08 14.30 -30.37
CA VAL A 239 6.55 15.62 -30.83
C VAL A 239 6.95 15.57 -32.30
N PHE A 240 7.76 14.57 -32.70
CA PHE A 240 8.26 14.46 -34.07
C PHE A 240 7.21 13.98 -35.08
N ARG A 241 6.21 13.20 -34.65
CA ARG A 241 5.12 12.72 -35.51
C ARG A 241 3.91 13.66 -35.56
N SER A 242 3.86 14.68 -34.71
CA SER A 242 2.74 15.63 -34.67
C SER A 242 2.57 16.39 -36.00
N LYS A 243 1.33 16.45 -36.49
CA LYS A 243 0.94 17.23 -37.69
C LYS A 243 0.69 18.72 -37.40
N GLU A 244 1.12 19.19 -36.23
CA GLU A 244 0.90 20.58 -35.79
C GLU A 244 1.80 21.57 -36.56
N SER A 245 1.44 22.86 -36.52
CA SER A 245 2.19 23.94 -37.15
C SER A 245 3.61 24.06 -36.57
N LEU A 246 4.54 24.67 -37.32
CA LEU A 246 5.93 24.88 -36.87
C LEU A 246 6.02 25.61 -35.52
N SER A 247 5.18 26.63 -35.32
CA SER A 247 5.12 27.39 -34.06
C SER A 247 4.69 26.53 -32.88
N ARG A 248 3.66 25.68 -33.06
CA ARG A 248 3.20 24.74 -32.03
C ARG A 248 4.22 23.64 -31.77
N ARG A 249 4.91 23.15 -32.80
CA ARG A 249 5.98 22.16 -32.65
C ARG A 249 7.14 22.68 -31.79
N VAL A 250 7.54 23.95 -31.94
CA VAL A 250 8.57 24.56 -31.08
C VAL A 250 8.11 24.61 -29.62
N ILE A 251 6.86 24.97 -29.37
CA ILE A 251 6.27 24.95 -28.02
C ILE A 251 6.27 23.52 -27.46
N ASN A 252 5.87 22.53 -28.25
CA ASN A 252 5.86 21.13 -27.86
C ASN A 252 7.27 20.58 -27.58
N VAL A 253 8.31 21.06 -28.27
CA VAL A 253 9.70 20.69 -27.94
C VAL A 253 10.08 21.20 -26.55
N VAL A 254 9.73 22.44 -26.21
CA VAL A 254 9.98 22.99 -24.87
C VAL A 254 9.19 22.22 -23.81
N GLN A 255 7.91 21.94 -24.05
CA GLN A 255 7.08 21.13 -23.16
C GLN A 255 7.62 19.71 -23.00
N ALA A 256 8.05 19.06 -24.08
CA ALA A 256 8.63 17.72 -24.04
C ALA A 256 9.96 17.67 -23.27
N LEU A 257 10.78 18.72 -23.34
CA LEU A 257 11.98 18.84 -22.48
C LEU A 257 11.59 18.91 -21.01
N ILE A 258 10.56 19.69 -20.66
CA ILE A 258 10.04 19.80 -19.29
C ILE A 258 9.47 18.46 -18.81
N SER A 259 8.61 17.82 -19.60
CA SER A 259 8.02 16.51 -19.26
C SER A 259 9.10 15.43 -19.15
N SER A 260 10.08 15.39 -20.06
CA SER A 260 11.23 14.47 -19.99
C SER A 260 12.06 14.69 -18.71
N LEU A 261 12.37 15.94 -18.38
CA LEU A 261 13.09 16.28 -17.15
C LEU A 261 12.29 15.85 -15.91
N GLY A 262 10.97 16.07 -15.90
CA GLY A 262 10.08 15.60 -14.84
C GLY A 262 10.13 14.08 -14.65
N LEU A 263 10.09 13.31 -15.74
CA LEU A 263 10.21 11.84 -15.71
C LEU A 263 11.58 11.38 -15.23
N VAL A 264 12.67 12.01 -15.67
CA VAL A 264 14.04 11.71 -15.20
C VAL A 264 14.16 11.97 -13.69
N ILE A 265 13.62 13.09 -13.21
CA ILE A 265 13.63 13.40 -11.77
C ILE A 265 12.83 12.36 -10.99
N LYS A 266 11.61 12.01 -11.44
CA LYS A 266 10.80 10.95 -10.81
C LYS A 266 11.56 9.61 -10.80
N ALA A 267 12.24 9.24 -11.88
CA ALA A 267 13.05 8.03 -11.95
C ALA A 267 14.25 8.05 -10.99
N ALA A 268 15.00 9.17 -10.95
CA ALA A 268 16.16 9.34 -10.07
C ALA A 268 15.77 9.31 -8.59
N ILE A 269 14.61 9.89 -8.25
CA ILE A 269 13.99 9.85 -6.92
C ILE A 269 13.54 8.42 -6.58
N SER A 270 12.90 7.72 -7.52
CA SER A 270 12.36 6.38 -7.29
C SER A 270 13.42 5.28 -7.19
N ALA A 271 14.55 5.41 -7.89
CA ALA A 271 15.61 4.41 -7.94
C ALA A 271 16.17 3.98 -6.56
N PRO A 272 16.57 4.90 -5.65
CA PRO A 272 17.03 4.50 -4.31
C PRO A 272 15.94 3.85 -3.47
N ILE A 273 14.68 4.29 -3.57
CA ILE A 273 13.57 3.65 -2.86
C ILE A 273 13.38 2.24 -3.37
N ARG A 274 13.33 2.07 -4.69
CA ARG A 274 13.21 0.76 -5.30
C ARG A 274 14.33 -0.14 -4.79
N ALA A 275 15.58 0.30 -4.82
CA ALA A 275 16.70 -0.49 -4.29
C ALA A 275 16.54 -0.88 -2.81
N ILE A 276 16.05 0.03 -1.96
CA ILE A 276 15.83 -0.24 -0.53
C ILE A 276 14.66 -1.20 -0.31
N TYR A 277 13.52 -0.96 -0.96
CA TYR A 277 12.25 -1.66 -0.74
C TYR A 277 12.05 -2.90 -1.62
N THR A 278 12.95 -3.16 -2.57
CA THR A 278 13.03 -4.47 -3.26
C THR A 278 14.04 -5.40 -2.61
N SER A 279 14.76 -4.96 -1.57
CA SER A 279 15.61 -5.87 -0.79
C SER A 279 14.74 -6.81 0.05
N GLU A 280 15.13 -8.08 0.17
CA GLU A 280 14.34 -9.12 0.86
C GLU A 280 13.91 -8.71 2.29
N ALA A 281 14.75 -7.94 2.98
CA ALA A 281 14.48 -7.49 4.34
C ALA A 281 13.37 -6.42 4.46
N ASN A 282 13.12 -5.67 3.39
CA ASN A 282 12.22 -4.49 3.38
C ASN A 282 11.11 -4.60 2.32
N LEU A 283 10.91 -5.79 1.74
CA LEU A 283 9.83 -6.01 0.79
C LEU A 283 8.50 -5.74 1.51
N GLU A 284 7.77 -4.74 1.04
CA GLU A 284 6.42 -4.54 1.54
C GLU A 284 5.57 -5.75 1.20
N PRO A 285 4.79 -6.28 2.16
CA PRO A 285 3.94 -7.42 1.88
C PRO A 285 2.84 -6.99 0.90
N ASP A 286 2.59 -7.79 -0.15
CA ASP A 286 1.52 -7.55 -1.12
C ASP A 286 0.11 -7.81 -0.54
N THR A 287 0.05 -8.42 0.64
CA THR A 287 -1.18 -8.79 1.34
C THR A 287 -1.16 -8.32 2.77
N ILE A 288 -2.35 -8.10 3.33
CA ILE A 288 -2.56 -7.91 4.75
C ILE A 288 -3.38 -9.06 5.33
N LYS A 289 -3.13 -9.39 6.59
CA LYS A 289 -3.90 -10.40 7.31
C LYS A 289 -5.10 -9.79 8.02
N VAL A 290 -6.25 -10.44 7.87
CA VAL A 290 -7.53 -10.03 8.42
C VAL A 290 -8.09 -11.20 9.22
N LEU A 291 -8.48 -10.94 10.46
CA LEU A 291 -9.17 -11.90 11.31
C LEU A 291 -10.67 -11.69 11.15
N ILE A 292 -11.37 -12.75 10.76
CA ILE A 292 -12.83 -12.72 10.59
C ILE A 292 -13.50 -13.83 11.39
N PHE A 293 -14.79 -13.65 11.66
CA PHE A 293 -15.71 -14.69 12.11
C PHE A 293 -16.65 -15.03 10.95
N ASP A 294 -16.68 -16.29 10.55
CA ASP A 294 -17.43 -16.79 9.37
C ASP A 294 -18.20 -18.09 9.68
N PRO A 295 -19.24 -18.03 10.53
CA PRO A 295 -20.03 -19.18 10.97
C PRO A 295 -20.78 -19.90 9.84
N ALA A 296 -21.04 -19.21 8.72
CA ALA A 296 -21.82 -19.74 7.61
C ALA A 296 -20.94 -20.19 6.42
N ASP A 297 -19.61 -20.13 6.55
CA ASP A 297 -18.66 -20.44 5.48
C ASP A 297 -18.93 -19.65 4.18
N GLU A 298 -19.28 -18.37 4.36
CA GLU A 298 -19.69 -17.46 3.27
C GLU A 298 -18.48 -16.83 2.58
N LEU A 299 -17.29 -16.81 3.21
CA LEU A 299 -16.07 -16.26 2.60
C LEU A 299 -15.80 -16.91 1.23
N ASP A 300 -15.74 -18.24 1.19
CA ASP A 300 -15.39 -18.98 -0.03
C ASP A 300 -16.51 -18.92 -1.08
N ASN A 301 -17.76 -18.94 -0.63
CA ASN A 301 -18.93 -19.06 -1.49
C ASN A 301 -19.38 -17.72 -2.09
N ALA A 302 -19.25 -16.62 -1.35
CA ALA A 302 -19.72 -15.30 -1.76
C ALA A 302 -18.56 -14.35 -2.08
N VAL A 303 -17.61 -14.20 -1.16
CA VAL A 303 -16.60 -13.14 -1.23
C VAL A 303 -15.48 -13.49 -2.21
N ILE A 304 -14.87 -14.67 -2.09
CA ILE A 304 -13.75 -15.08 -2.97
C ILE A 304 -14.24 -15.21 -4.41
N ARG A 305 -15.39 -15.85 -4.65
CA ARG A 305 -15.95 -16.00 -6.00
C ARG A 305 -16.27 -14.66 -6.65
N ARG A 306 -16.81 -13.71 -5.88
CA ARG A 306 -17.09 -12.36 -6.38
C ARG A 306 -15.80 -11.63 -6.71
N TRP A 307 -14.80 -11.66 -5.83
CA TRP A 307 -13.49 -11.08 -6.08
C TRP A 307 -12.84 -11.64 -7.35
N GLU A 308 -12.80 -12.96 -7.52
CA GLU A 308 -12.21 -13.58 -8.72
C GLU A 308 -12.92 -13.20 -10.02
N LYS A 309 -14.24 -12.90 -9.95
CA LYS A 309 -15.03 -12.44 -11.09
C LYS A 309 -14.85 -10.96 -11.41
N GLU A 310 -14.76 -10.12 -10.38
CA GLU A 310 -14.77 -8.65 -10.53
C GLU A 310 -13.37 -8.04 -10.55
N LYS A 311 -12.32 -8.77 -10.16
CA LYS A 311 -10.95 -8.23 -10.15
C LYS A 311 -10.46 -7.88 -11.55
N ASP A 312 -9.72 -6.78 -11.63
CA ASP A 312 -9.09 -6.32 -12.86
C ASP A 312 -8.08 -7.38 -13.38
N PRO A 313 -8.24 -7.89 -14.61
CA PRO A 313 -7.38 -8.93 -15.14
C PRO A 313 -5.98 -8.44 -15.53
N VAL A 314 -5.79 -7.13 -15.71
CA VAL A 314 -4.50 -6.52 -16.05
C VAL A 314 -3.69 -6.27 -14.77
N TYR A 315 -4.33 -5.68 -13.77
CA TYR A 315 -3.62 -5.19 -12.59
C TYR A 315 -3.68 -6.16 -11.39
N HIS A 316 -4.70 -7.03 -11.31
CA HIS A 316 -4.96 -7.86 -10.14
C HIS A 316 -4.96 -9.36 -10.43
N ALA A 317 -4.40 -9.81 -11.57
CA ALA A 317 -4.39 -11.23 -11.95
C ALA A 317 -3.81 -12.16 -10.86
N HIS A 318 -2.75 -11.72 -10.19
CA HIS A 318 -2.05 -12.48 -9.15
C HIS A 318 -2.61 -12.25 -7.74
N HIS A 319 -3.53 -11.30 -7.56
CA HIS A 319 -4.14 -10.99 -6.28
C HIS A 319 -5.26 -11.99 -5.96
N LYS A 320 -5.06 -12.78 -4.91
CA LYS A 320 -6.01 -13.78 -4.42
C LYS A 320 -6.31 -13.54 -2.95
N ILE A 321 -7.53 -13.86 -2.55
CA ILE A 321 -7.89 -14.01 -1.14
C ILE A 321 -7.52 -15.44 -0.75
N GLU A 322 -6.74 -15.60 0.32
CA GLU A 322 -6.29 -16.90 0.80
C GLU A 322 -6.68 -17.09 2.26
N VAL A 323 -7.33 -18.22 2.57
CA VAL A 323 -7.57 -18.65 3.94
C VAL A 323 -6.28 -19.24 4.49
N VAL A 324 -5.63 -18.52 5.40
CA VAL A 324 -4.36 -18.93 6.01
C VAL A 324 -4.59 -19.95 7.11
N HIS A 325 -5.65 -19.78 7.90
CA HIS A 325 -6.04 -20.71 8.96
C HIS A 325 -7.54 -20.63 9.20
N SER A 326 -8.16 -21.74 9.60
CA SER A 326 -9.53 -21.82 10.07
C SER A 326 -9.58 -22.60 11.38
N THR A 327 -10.30 -22.07 12.37
CA THR A 327 -10.52 -22.75 13.65
C THR A 327 -11.86 -23.51 13.63
N PRO A 328 -12.03 -24.54 14.48
CA PRO A 328 -13.30 -25.26 14.62
C PRO A 328 -14.50 -24.37 15.02
N ASP A 329 -14.25 -23.26 15.72
CA ASP A 329 -15.25 -22.26 16.13
C ASP A 329 -15.46 -21.14 15.10
N HIS A 330 -15.11 -21.39 13.83
CA HIS A 330 -15.41 -20.55 12.67
C HIS A 330 -14.66 -19.22 12.58
N PHE A 331 -13.56 -19.04 13.31
CA PHE A 331 -12.65 -17.93 13.06
C PHE A 331 -11.69 -18.26 11.93
N LYS A 332 -11.44 -17.29 11.06
CA LYS A 332 -10.51 -17.44 9.94
C LYS A 332 -9.49 -16.33 9.94
N LEU A 333 -8.23 -16.71 9.76
CA LEU A 333 -7.17 -15.78 9.39
C LEU A 333 -7.10 -15.76 7.87
N VAL A 334 -7.37 -14.60 7.28
CA VAL A 334 -7.46 -14.43 5.82
C VAL A 334 -6.38 -13.49 5.36
N SER A 335 -5.73 -13.82 4.25
CA SER A 335 -4.77 -12.99 3.55
C SER A 335 -5.47 -12.28 2.40
N ILE A 336 -5.47 -10.96 2.41
CA ILE A 336 -6.18 -10.11 1.45
C ILE A 336 -5.19 -9.19 0.73
N PRO A 337 -5.29 -8.99 -0.60
CA PRO A 337 -4.47 -8.02 -1.33
C PRO A 337 -4.59 -6.60 -0.76
N ARG A 338 -3.47 -5.85 -0.70
CA ARG A 338 -3.43 -4.46 -0.22
C ARG A 338 -3.97 -3.45 -1.25
N TYR A 339 -3.93 -2.17 -0.91
CA TYR A 339 -4.29 -1.03 -1.77
C TYR A 339 -5.79 -0.95 -2.14
N ARG A 340 -6.14 -0.53 -3.36
CA ARG A 340 -7.53 -0.44 -3.79
C ARG A 340 -8.28 -1.78 -3.69
N PRO A 341 -7.70 -2.94 -4.05
CA PRO A 341 -8.28 -4.25 -3.78
C PRO A 341 -8.78 -4.43 -2.35
N PHE A 342 -8.00 -3.99 -1.36
CA PHE A 342 -8.35 -4.11 0.05
C PHE A 342 -9.69 -3.41 0.36
N THR A 343 -9.83 -2.17 -0.10
CA THR A 343 -11.07 -1.38 0.10
C THR A 343 -12.28 -2.08 -0.53
N THR A 344 -12.13 -2.59 -1.76
CA THR A 344 -13.19 -3.32 -2.46
C THR A 344 -13.59 -4.60 -1.71
N ILE A 345 -12.62 -5.39 -1.27
CA ILE A 345 -12.85 -6.66 -0.57
C ILE A 345 -13.48 -6.42 0.80
N CYS A 346 -13.06 -5.37 1.52
CA CYS A 346 -13.74 -4.92 2.74
C CYS A 346 -15.22 -4.60 2.53
N GLY A 347 -15.57 -4.05 1.35
CA GLY A 347 -16.96 -3.85 0.96
C GLY A 347 -17.72 -5.18 0.82
N TYR A 348 -17.15 -6.15 0.11
CA TYR A 348 -17.75 -7.48 -0.03
C TYR A 348 -17.93 -8.19 1.31
N LEU A 349 -16.92 -8.12 2.19
CA LEU A 349 -16.98 -8.67 3.55
C LEU A 349 -18.11 -8.01 4.37
N SER A 350 -18.26 -6.69 4.25
CA SER A 350 -19.26 -5.91 4.99
C SER A 350 -20.69 -6.12 4.50
N GLU A 351 -20.87 -6.36 3.20
CA GLU A 351 -22.17 -6.69 2.58
C GLU A 351 -22.64 -8.10 2.94
N THR A 352 -21.73 -8.99 3.34
CA THR A 352 -22.02 -10.38 3.68
C THR A 352 -22.67 -10.47 5.07
N PHE A 353 -23.84 -11.12 5.16
CA PHE A 353 -24.70 -11.01 6.34
C PHE A 353 -24.11 -11.70 7.57
N ASN A 354 -23.60 -12.92 7.41
CA ASN A 354 -23.12 -13.74 8.54
C ASN A 354 -21.62 -13.58 8.82
N LEU A 355 -20.92 -12.70 8.10
CA LEU A 355 -19.49 -12.47 8.28
C LEU A 355 -19.23 -11.22 9.13
N GLU A 356 -18.29 -11.33 10.06
CA GLU A 356 -17.81 -10.21 10.87
C GLU A 356 -16.29 -10.06 10.73
N VAL A 357 -15.83 -8.84 10.45
CA VAL A 357 -14.40 -8.50 10.46
C VAL A 357 -14.04 -8.05 11.87
N LEU A 358 -13.04 -8.69 12.48
CA LEU A 358 -12.65 -8.45 13.87
C LEU A 358 -11.38 -7.60 13.96
N GLU A 359 -10.37 -7.95 13.16
CA GLU A 359 -9.06 -7.28 13.16
C GLU A 359 -8.48 -7.20 11.76
N ILE A 360 -7.75 -6.11 11.49
CA ILE A 360 -7.01 -5.88 10.24
C ILE A 360 -5.56 -5.60 10.65
N GLY A 361 -4.61 -6.43 10.23
CA GLY A 361 -3.20 -6.29 10.60
C GLY A 361 -2.96 -6.34 12.12
N SER A 362 -3.75 -7.14 12.85
CA SER A 362 -3.81 -7.17 14.32
C SER A 362 -4.27 -5.86 14.99
N GLN A 363 -4.91 -4.97 14.23
CA GLN A 363 -5.54 -3.75 14.75
C GLN A 363 -7.06 -3.93 14.84
N THR A 364 -7.63 -3.44 15.94
CA THR A 364 -9.09 -3.38 16.16
C THR A 364 -9.67 -2.01 15.77
N GLU A 365 -8.83 -1.09 15.33
CA GLU A 365 -9.20 0.25 14.87
C GLU A 365 -8.53 0.50 13.52
N ILE A 366 -9.28 1.12 12.62
CA ILE A 366 -8.81 1.50 11.27
C ILE A 366 -9.27 2.91 10.97
N SER A 367 -8.85 3.43 9.82
CA SER A 367 -9.42 4.66 9.29
C SER A 367 -9.93 4.47 7.87
N ALA A 368 -10.89 5.30 7.46
CA ALA A 368 -11.37 5.32 6.09
C ALA A 368 -11.64 6.75 5.64
N ASP A 369 -11.46 6.99 4.35
CA ASP A 369 -11.85 8.24 3.71
C ASP A 369 -13.22 8.10 3.08
N VAL A 370 -14.08 9.05 3.40
CA VAL A 370 -15.41 9.17 2.83
C VAL A 370 -15.46 10.44 1.98
N ILE A 371 -16.05 10.34 0.80
CA ILE A 371 -16.39 11.48 -0.04
C ILE A 371 -17.79 11.96 0.36
N LEU A 372 -17.87 13.23 0.76
CA LEU A 372 -19.12 13.88 1.16
C LEU A 372 -19.48 15.00 0.18
N HIS A 373 -20.76 15.12 -0.13
CA HIS A 373 -21.29 16.29 -0.85
C HIS A 373 -21.25 17.53 0.05
N PRO A 374 -21.05 18.75 -0.47
CA PRO A 374 -20.99 19.96 0.37
C PRO A 374 -22.27 20.25 1.17
N ALA A 375 -23.42 19.72 0.73
CA ALA A 375 -24.69 19.84 1.45
C ALA A 375 -24.87 18.76 2.54
N GLU A 376 -24.09 17.67 2.49
CA GLU A 376 -24.15 16.62 3.50
C GLU A 376 -23.46 17.11 4.76
N ALA A 377 -24.16 17.03 5.89
CA ALA A 377 -23.52 17.20 7.18
C ALA A 377 -22.41 16.16 7.33
N THR A 378 -21.37 16.49 8.09
CA THR A 378 -20.35 15.51 8.45
C THR A 378 -21.04 14.35 9.14
N ALA A 379 -21.06 13.20 8.48
CA ALA A 379 -21.78 12.03 8.94
C ALA A 379 -21.25 11.62 10.32
N SER A 380 -22.16 11.47 11.28
CA SER A 380 -21.84 10.82 12.54
C SER A 380 -22.07 9.33 12.36
N PHE A 381 -21.00 8.57 12.19
CA PHE A 381 -21.08 7.12 12.25
C PHE A 381 -20.94 6.67 13.72
N PRO A 382 -21.74 5.70 14.18
CA PRO A 382 -21.57 5.10 15.49
C PRO A 382 -20.12 4.61 15.67
N ASP A 383 -19.52 4.91 16.81
CA ASP A 383 -18.12 4.53 17.14
C ASP A 383 -17.05 5.05 16.16
N ALA A 384 -17.36 6.08 15.36
CA ALA A 384 -16.39 6.77 14.53
C ALA A 384 -16.05 8.16 15.05
N ARG A 385 -14.78 8.51 14.93
CA ARG A 385 -14.24 9.84 15.21
C ARG A 385 -13.72 10.46 13.93
N LEU A 386 -14.23 11.64 13.58
CA LEU A 386 -13.65 12.45 12.52
C LEU A 386 -12.21 12.84 12.89
N VAL A 387 -11.28 12.58 11.98
CA VAL A 387 -9.86 12.95 12.13
C VAL A 387 -9.62 14.31 11.50
N TYR A 388 -9.97 14.46 10.22
CA TYR A 388 -9.85 15.69 9.46
C TYR A 388 -10.82 15.71 8.28
N GLU A 389 -11.01 16.90 7.73
CA GLU A 389 -11.73 17.11 6.48
C GLU A 389 -10.93 18.04 5.58
N LEU A 390 -10.92 17.73 4.29
CA LEU A 390 -10.24 18.53 3.27
C LEU A 390 -11.10 18.61 2.02
N PRO A 391 -11.07 19.73 1.29
CA PRO A 391 -11.80 19.83 0.02
C PRO A 391 -11.25 18.83 -1.01
N LYS A 392 -12.10 18.23 -1.85
CA LYS A 392 -11.63 17.57 -3.07
C LYS A 392 -11.32 18.67 -4.08
N LEU A 393 -10.06 19.12 -4.12
CA LEU A 393 -9.65 20.21 -5.00
C LEU A 393 -9.98 19.92 -6.46
N GLN A 394 -10.46 20.95 -7.16
CA GLN A 394 -10.84 20.91 -8.57
C GLN A 394 -11.95 19.90 -8.90
N ASP A 395 -12.75 19.54 -7.89
CA ASP A 395 -13.96 18.76 -8.06
C ASP A 395 -15.13 19.63 -8.54
N GLU A 396 -15.72 19.30 -9.69
CA GLU A 396 -16.86 20.04 -10.25
C GLU A 396 -18.08 20.07 -9.30
N GLN A 397 -18.22 19.06 -8.45
CA GLN A 397 -19.30 18.91 -7.48
C GLN A 397 -18.97 19.53 -6.11
N ASN A 398 -17.79 20.15 -5.94
CA ASN A 398 -17.29 20.73 -4.69
C ASN A 398 -17.34 19.76 -3.50
N ARG A 399 -17.13 18.46 -3.74
CA ARG A 399 -17.10 17.43 -2.70
C ARG A 399 -15.90 17.63 -1.77
N ARG A 400 -15.94 16.96 -0.61
CA ARG A 400 -14.88 16.97 0.39
C ARG A 400 -14.53 15.55 0.82
N PHE A 401 -13.27 15.35 1.18
CA PHE A 401 -12.81 14.15 1.86
C PHE A 401 -12.98 14.34 3.36
N ALA A 402 -13.56 13.34 4.02
CA ALA A 402 -13.62 13.25 5.47
C ALA A 402 -13.00 11.92 5.90
N THR A 403 -11.93 11.98 6.70
CA THR A 403 -11.25 10.79 7.20
C THR A 403 -11.75 10.49 8.60
N TYR A 404 -12.28 9.29 8.78
CA TYR A 404 -12.80 8.80 10.06
C TYR A 404 -11.89 7.72 10.61
N HIS A 405 -11.80 7.67 11.94
CA HIS A 405 -11.19 6.58 12.69
C HIS A 405 -12.27 5.84 13.45
N PHE A 406 -12.37 4.52 13.28
CA PHE A 406 -13.44 3.72 13.89
C PHE A 406 -12.96 2.30 14.20
N LYS A 407 -13.71 1.62 15.05
CA LYS A 407 -13.45 0.21 15.38
C LYS A 407 -13.79 -0.67 14.19
N VAL A 408 -13.00 -1.70 13.92
CA VAL A 408 -13.18 -2.61 12.78
C VAL A 408 -14.62 -3.19 12.67
N PRO A 409 -15.30 -3.60 13.77
CA PRO A 409 -16.69 -4.05 13.68
C PRO A 409 -17.69 -3.01 13.13
N ALA A 410 -17.38 -1.71 13.22
CA ALA A 410 -18.22 -0.64 12.66
C ALA A 410 -18.11 -0.52 11.13
N LEU A 411 -17.19 -1.26 10.49
CA LEU A 411 -17.02 -1.25 9.03
C LEU A 411 -18.32 -1.61 8.29
N LYS A 412 -19.08 -2.56 8.83
CA LYS A 412 -20.38 -2.96 8.27
C LYS A 412 -21.38 -1.80 8.24
N ALA A 413 -21.48 -1.05 9.34
CA ALA A 413 -22.35 0.13 9.43
C ALA A 413 -21.90 1.24 8.46
N LEU A 414 -20.58 1.40 8.26
CA LEU A 414 -20.04 2.36 7.30
C LEU A 414 -20.49 2.04 5.87
N PHE A 415 -20.36 0.79 5.41
CA PHE A 415 -20.84 0.40 4.07
C PHE A 415 -22.37 0.45 3.94
N GLN A 416 -23.11 0.14 4.99
CA GLN A 416 -24.58 0.22 5.00
C GLN A 416 -25.12 1.65 5.00
N SER A 417 -24.30 2.64 5.37
CA SER A 417 -24.71 4.06 5.36
C SER A 417 -24.84 4.65 3.94
N HIS A 418 -24.47 3.90 2.91
CA HIS A 418 -24.35 4.37 1.52
C HIS A 418 -23.34 5.51 1.32
N ALA A 419 -22.46 5.74 2.30
CA ALA A 419 -21.33 6.64 2.16
C ALA A 419 -20.42 6.21 0.99
N VAL A 420 -19.94 7.17 0.20
CA VAL A 420 -18.97 6.90 -0.86
C VAL A 420 -17.59 6.78 -0.23
N ILE A 421 -17.16 5.55 0.04
CA ILE A 421 -15.85 5.25 0.62
C ILE A 421 -14.80 5.27 -0.50
N GLU A 422 -13.78 6.11 -0.33
CA GLU A 422 -12.67 6.20 -1.28
C GLU A 422 -11.58 5.18 -0.94
N TYR A 423 -11.10 5.18 0.30
CA TYR A 423 -10.10 4.22 0.77
C TYR A 423 -10.34 3.79 2.21
N ILE A 424 -9.99 2.56 2.52
CA ILE A 424 -9.78 2.06 3.89
C ILE A 424 -8.28 1.95 4.09
N HIS A 425 -7.80 2.54 5.18
CA HIS A 425 -6.40 2.57 5.57
C HIS A 425 -6.10 1.39 6.49
N GLU A 426 -5.19 0.53 6.04
CA GLU A 426 -4.78 -0.68 6.75
C GLU A 426 -3.55 -0.54 7.66
#